data_AF-A0A3R6V036-F1
#
_entry.id   AF-A0A3R6V036-F1
#
_cell.length_a   1.000
_cell.length_b   1.000
_cell.length_c   1.000
_cell.angle_alpha   90.00
_cell.angle_beta   90.00
_cell.angle_gamma   90.00
#
_symmetry.space_group_name_H-M   'P 1'
#
loop_
_entity.id
_entity.type
_entity.pdbx_description
1 polymer ?
#
loop_
_entity_poly.entity_id
_entity_poly.type
_entity_poly.pdbx_seq_one_letter_code
_entity_poly.pdbx_strand_id
1 'polypeptide(L)'
;MFKREKRMHSFIIRAQEILADGKREESAKMVIQGLQYYSNKIIGAVQPYSKADATLLVIALRYLADQVEKKNGCALAVKALSKTIEFPELEEVEKVRKATEGLSKESE
;
A
#
# COMPACT_ATOMS: atom_id res chain seq x y z
N MET A 1 -10.46 16.81 21.60
CA MET A 1 -11.04 15.46 21.75
C MET A 1 -10.45 14.57 20.68
N PHE A 2 -9.47 13.72 21.02
CA PHE A 2 -8.85 12.80 20.06
C PHE A 2 -9.87 11.71 19.73
N LYS A 3 -10.33 11.65 18.47
CA LYS A 3 -11.05 10.47 17.96
C LYS A 3 -10.11 9.27 18.14
N ARG A 4 -10.45 8.35 19.04
CA ARG A 4 -9.82 7.02 19.04
C ARG A 4 -10.28 6.35 17.76
N GLU A 5 -9.47 6.49 16.71
CA GLU A 5 -9.61 5.70 15.51
C GLU A 5 -9.68 4.23 15.92
N LYS A 6 -10.66 3.52 15.37
CA LYS A 6 -10.90 2.10 15.62
C LYS A 6 -9.59 1.38 15.31
N ARG A 7 -8.82 1.03 16.35
CA ARG A 7 -7.44 0.52 16.19
C ARG A 7 -7.51 -0.74 15.33
N MET A 8 -7.02 -0.63 14.10
CA MET A 8 -6.95 -1.77 13.20
C MET A 8 -6.14 -2.86 13.90
N HIS A 9 -6.76 -4.01 14.17
CA HIS A 9 -6.04 -5.14 14.75
C HIS A 9 -4.97 -5.58 13.74
N SER A 10 -3.75 -5.84 14.19
CA SER A 10 -2.64 -6.22 13.32
C SER A 10 -2.97 -7.49 12.55
N PHE A 11 -2.69 -7.50 11.23
CA PHE A 11 -2.79 -8.71 10.40
C PHE A 11 -1.78 -9.76 10.86
N ILE A 12 -0.57 -9.34 11.25
CA ILE A 12 0.50 -10.26 11.68
C ILE A 12 0.19 -10.91 13.02
N ILE A 13 -0.32 -10.14 14.01
CA ILE A 13 -0.68 -10.70 15.31
C ILE A 13 -1.78 -11.75 15.14
N ARG A 14 -2.82 -11.41 14.36
CA ARG A 14 -3.91 -12.36 14.06
C ARG A 14 -3.41 -13.59 13.29
N ALA A 15 -2.52 -13.42 12.33
CA ALA A 15 -1.93 -14.55 11.61
C ALA A 15 -1.13 -15.46 12.56
N GLN A 16 -0.41 -14.90 13.53
CA GLN A 16 0.35 -15.65 14.53
C GLN A 16 -0.57 -16.42 15.49
N GLU A 17 -1.66 -15.80 15.95
CA GLU A 17 -2.68 -16.46 16.79
C GLU A 17 -3.28 -17.67 16.06
N ILE A 18 -3.72 -17.48 14.82
CA ILE A 18 -4.27 -18.55 13.97
C ILE A 18 -3.23 -19.67 13.72
N LEU A 19 -1.95 -19.30 13.56
CA LEU A 19 -0.86 -20.26 13.37
C LEU A 19 -0.60 -21.09 14.64
N ALA A 20 -0.69 -20.46 15.82
CA ALA A 20 -0.54 -21.15 17.11
C ALA A 20 -1.63 -22.20 17.31
N ASP A 21 -2.84 -21.97 16.78
CA ASP A 21 -3.95 -22.93 16.75
C ASP A 21 -3.76 -24.05 15.68
N GLY A 22 -2.61 -24.09 15.01
CA GLY A 22 -2.26 -25.10 14.00
C GLY A 22 -2.84 -24.85 12.61
N LYS A 23 -3.60 -23.76 12.41
CA LYS A 23 -4.32 -23.47 11.16
C LYS A 23 -3.45 -22.71 10.14
N ARG A 24 -2.47 -23.41 9.57
CA ARG A 24 -1.48 -22.81 8.66
C ARG A 24 -2.08 -22.07 7.46
N GLU A 25 -3.09 -22.64 6.80
CA GLU A 25 -3.70 -21.99 5.62
C GLU A 25 -4.44 -20.70 5.98
N GLU A 26 -5.19 -20.69 7.08
CA GLU A 26 -5.91 -19.49 7.54
C GLU A 26 -4.93 -18.39 7.96
N SER A 27 -3.82 -18.75 8.60
CA SER A 27 -2.75 -17.83 8.94
C SER A 27 -2.14 -17.18 7.69
N ALA A 28 -1.82 -18.00 6.67
CA ALA A 28 -1.32 -17.50 5.39
C ALA A 28 -2.31 -16.55 4.70
N LYS A 29 -3.61 -16.89 4.69
CA LYS A 29 -4.68 -16.02 4.17
C LYS A 29 -4.72 -14.66 4.88
N MET A 30 -4.53 -14.64 6.21
CA MET A 30 -4.48 -13.40 6.98
C MET A 30 -3.30 -12.50 6.58
N VAL A 31 -2.13 -13.10 6.31
CA VAL A 31 -0.95 -12.35 5.82
C VAL A 31 -1.21 -11.79 4.42
N ILE A 32 -1.79 -12.59 3.52
CA ILE A 32 -2.16 -12.15 2.15
C ILE A 32 -3.15 -10.98 2.20
N GLN A 33 -4.18 -11.06 3.04
CA GLN A 33 -5.14 -9.96 3.22
C GLN A 33 -4.46 -8.67 3.71
N GLY A 34 -3.50 -8.79 4.62
CA GLY A 34 -2.72 -7.64 5.08
C GLY A 34 -1.91 -7.00 3.95
N LEU A 35 -1.26 -7.82 3.12
CA LEU A 35 -0.49 -7.35 1.97
C LEU A 35 -1.37 -6.68 0.93
N GLN A 36 -2.51 -7.27 0.58
CA GLN A 36 -3.48 -6.67 -0.35
C GLN A 36 -4.01 -5.33 0.19
N TYR A 37 -4.32 -5.27 1.48
CA TYR A 37 -4.79 -4.04 2.12
C TYR A 37 -3.77 -2.90 1.99
N TYR A 38 -2.51 -3.15 2.32
CA TYR A 38 -1.47 -2.13 2.22
C TYR A 38 -1.11 -1.81 0.77
N SER A 39 -1.09 -2.80 -0.13
CA SER A 39 -0.82 -2.59 -1.56
C SER A 39 -1.86 -1.65 -2.17
N ASN A 40 -3.14 -1.92 -1.97
CA ASN A 40 -4.23 -1.09 -2.51
C ASN A 40 -4.19 0.35 -1.94
N LYS A 41 -3.84 0.50 -0.66
CA LYS A 41 -3.64 1.82 -0.06
C LYS A 41 -2.49 2.59 -0.68
N ILE A 42 -1.36 1.94 -0.92
CA ILE A 42 -0.19 2.57 -1.53
C ILE A 42 -0.51 2.95 -2.98
N ILE A 43 -1.07 2.02 -3.77
CA ILE A 43 -1.48 2.26 -5.16
C ILE A 43 -2.42 3.48 -5.22
N GLY A 44 -3.47 3.51 -4.39
CA GLY A 44 -4.41 4.62 -4.36
C GLY A 44 -3.80 5.96 -3.89
N ALA A 45 -2.73 5.93 -3.10
CA ALA A 45 -2.04 7.14 -2.63
C ALA A 45 -1.05 7.69 -3.65
N VAL A 46 -0.45 6.83 -4.47
CA VAL A 46 0.56 7.22 -5.47
C VAL A 46 -0.02 7.44 -6.85
N GLN A 47 -1.27 7.03 -7.10
CA GLN A 47 -1.93 7.20 -8.40
C GLN A 47 -3.02 8.30 -8.40
N PRO A 48 -3.18 9.01 -9.53
CA PRO A 48 -2.32 8.98 -10.73
C PRO A 48 -1.02 9.76 -10.50
N TYR A 49 0.04 9.37 -11.21
CA TYR A 49 1.31 10.11 -11.26
C TYR A 49 1.74 10.34 -12.72
N SER A 50 2.54 11.39 -12.97
CA SER A 50 3.11 11.64 -14.29
C SER A 50 4.22 10.64 -14.61
N LYS A 51 4.29 10.13 -15.85
CA LYS A 51 5.39 9.26 -16.29
C LYS A 51 6.77 9.90 -16.10
N ALA A 52 6.88 11.23 -16.23
CA ALA A 52 8.12 11.96 -15.98
C ALA A 52 8.55 11.94 -14.49
N ASP A 53 7.57 11.88 -13.58
CA ASP A 53 7.80 11.87 -12.13
C ASP A 53 8.02 10.46 -11.58
N ALA A 54 7.93 9.42 -12.41
CA ALA A 54 8.12 8.02 -12.02
C ALA A 54 9.44 7.82 -11.24
N THR A 55 10.52 8.47 -11.70
CA THR A 55 11.84 8.43 -11.05
C THR A 55 11.76 8.96 -9.62
N LEU A 56 11.08 10.10 -9.40
CA LEU A 56 10.93 10.71 -8.07
C LEU A 56 10.09 9.83 -7.15
N LEU A 57 9.01 9.25 -7.68
CA LEU A 57 8.14 8.34 -6.92
C LEU A 57 8.89 7.10 -6.45
N VAL A 58 9.70 6.49 -7.33
CA VAL A 58 10.52 5.31 -6.99
C VAL A 58 11.55 5.63 -5.90
N ILE A 59 12.23 6.78 -5.99
CA ILE A 59 13.20 7.22 -4.98
C ILE A 59 12.51 7.38 -3.62
N ALA A 60 11.38 8.08 -3.59
CA ALA A 60 10.63 8.34 -2.36
C ALA A 60 10.13 7.04 -1.70
N LEU A 61 9.52 6.14 -2.47
CA LEU A 61 8.98 4.88 -1.95
C LEU A 61 10.08 3.98 -1.38
N ARG A 62 11.21 3.83 -2.09
CA ARG A 62 12.35 3.03 -1.60
C ARG A 62 12.91 3.60 -0.31
N TYR A 63 13.19 4.90 -0.27
CA TYR A 63 13.71 5.55 0.93
C TYR A 63 12.78 5.37 2.13
N LEU A 64 11.48 5.54 1.95
CA LEU A 64 10.50 5.34 3.02
C LEU A 64 10.43 3.88 3.46
N ALA A 65 10.47 2.92 2.52
CA ALA A 65 10.48 1.50 2.83
C ALA A 65 11.72 1.11 3.66
N ASP A 66 12.91 1.54 3.25
CA ASP A 66 14.17 1.30 3.97
C ASP A 66 14.12 1.84 5.40
N GLN A 67 13.53 3.03 5.58
CA GLN A 67 13.38 3.64 6.89
C GLN A 67 12.38 2.89 7.78
N VAL A 68 11.29 2.36 7.21
CA VAL A 68 10.35 1.49 7.93
C VAL A 68 11.05 0.18 8.32
N GLU A 69 11.80 -0.43 7.41
CA GLU A 69 12.53 -1.67 7.69
C GLU A 69 13.54 -1.50 8.82
N LYS A 70 14.38 -0.45 8.72
CA LYS A 70 15.40 -0.15 9.71
C LYS A 70 14.82 0.14 11.11
N LYS A 71 13.72 0.89 11.18
CA LYS A 71 13.09 1.26 12.47
C LYS A 71 12.37 0.10 13.15
N ASN A 72 11.84 -0.85 12.37
CA ASN A 72 11.03 -1.95 12.89
C ASN A 72 11.77 -3.29 12.95
N GLY A 73 13.01 -3.37 12.44
CA GLY A 73 13.82 -4.58 12.48
C GLY A 73 13.23 -5.76 11.70
N CYS A 74 12.45 -5.48 10.64
CA CYS A 74 11.69 -6.52 9.93
C CYS A 74 12.39 -7.09 8.67
N ALA A 75 13.65 -6.75 8.44
CA ALA A 75 14.44 -7.16 7.26
C ALA A 75 14.36 -8.66 6.93
N LEU A 76 14.49 -9.52 7.96
CA LEU A 76 14.43 -10.97 7.79
C LEU A 76 13.03 -11.44 7.36
N ALA A 77 11.98 -10.84 7.93
CA ALA A 77 10.60 -11.17 7.59
C ALA A 77 10.25 -10.71 6.17
N VAL A 78 10.68 -9.50 5.78
CA VAL A 78 10.53 -8.98 4.42
C VAL A 78 11.18 -9.94 3.42
N LYS A 79 12.44 -10.33 3.64
CA LYS A 79 13.18 -11.25 2.76
C LYS A 79 12.57 -12.65 2.67
N ALA A 80 11.99 -13.14 3.76
CA ALA A 80 11.34 -14.44 3.79
C ALA A 80 10.02 -14.42 3.01
N LEU A 81 9.23 -13.37 3.19
CA LEU A 81 7.89 -13.26 2.62
C LEU A 81 7.90 -12.81 1.15
N SER A 82 8.84 -11.94 0.75
CA SER A 82 8.90 -11.39 -0.61
C SER A 82 9.09 -12.42 -1.72
N LYS A 83 9.51 -13.64 -1.39
CA LYS A 83 9.71 -14.75 -2.33
C LYS A 83 8.42 -15.51 -2.68
N THR A 84 7.36 -15.29 -1.90
CA THR A 84 6.14 -16.11 -1.94
C THR A 84 4.90 -15.27 -2.23
N ILE A 85 5.07 -13.95 -2.39
CA ILE A 85 3.97 -13.00 -2.58
C ILE A 85 3.94 -12.51 -4.02
N GLU A 86 2.77 -12.58 -4.64
CA GLU A 86 2.46 -11.86 -5.86
C GLU A 86 1.89 -10.49 -5.50
N PHE A 87 2.44 -9.43 -6.10
CA PHE A 87 2.00 -8.06 -5.89
C PHE A 87 1.00 -7.66 -6.98
N PRO A 88 -0.07 -6.92 -6.63
CA PRO A 88 -0.94 -6.34 -7.66
C PRO A 88 -0.15 -5.34 -8.52
N GLU A 89 -0.42 -5.33 -9.82
CA GLU A 89 0.21 -4.41 -10.76
C GLU A 89 -0.33 -2.98 -10.61
N LEU A 90 0.51 -2.00 -10.95
CA LEU A 90 0.07 -0.61 -11.09
C LEU A 90 -0.66 -0.47 -12.42
N GLU A 91 -1.96 -0.19 -12.40
CA GLU A 91 -2.70 0.13 -13.62
C GLU A 91 -2.25 1.48 -14.18
N GLU A 92 -1.99 1.59 -15.49
CA GLU A 92 -1.76 2.87 -16.15
C GLU A 92 -3.07 3.66 -16.21
N VAL A 93 -3.32 4.51 -15.21
CA VAL A 93 -4.50 5.38 -15.22
C VAL A 93 -4.17 6.66 -15.99
N GLU A 94 -4.46 6.68 -17.29
CA GLU A 94 -4.54 7.93 -18.07
C GLU A 94 -5.76 8.74 -17.61
N LYS A 95 -5.61 9.58 -16.57
CA LYS A 95 -6.60 10.63 -16.31
C LYS A 95 -6.40 11.75 -17.31
N VAL A 96 -7.05 11.64 -18.48
CA VAL A 96 -7.31 12.79 -19.35
C VAL A 96 -8.22 13.75 -18.57
N ARG A 97 -7.65 14.72 -17.86
CA ARG A 97 -8.42 15.89 -17.42
C ARG A 97 -8.76 16.65 -18.69
N LYS A 98 -10.00 16.54 -19.19
CA LYS A 98 -10.52 17.50 -20.17
C LYS A 98 -10.40 18.89 -19.56
N ALA A 99 -9.47 19.67 -20.07
CA ALA A 99 -9.28 21.06 -19.70
C ALA A 99 -10.32 21.92 -20.44
N THR A 100 -11.61 21.83 -20.09
CA THR A 100 -12.63 22.77 -20.61
C THR A 100 -13.96 22.64 -19.85
N GLU A 101 -14.04 23.11 -18.60
CA GLU A 101 -15.35 23.46 -17.99
C GLU A 101 -15.30 24.75 -17.13
N GLY A 102 -14.27 25.59 -17.29
CA GLY A 102 -14.10 26.80 -16.46
C GLY A 102 -13.99 28.14 -17.19
N LEU A 103 -14.00 28.19 -18.53
CA LEU A 103 -13.69 29.42 -19.27
C LEU A 103 -14.85 30.01 -20.09
N SER A 104 -16.09 29.61 -19.81
CA SER A 104 -17.22 30.08 -20.61
C SER A 104 -18.40 30.55 -19.77
N LYS A 105 -18.20 31.39 -18.74
CA LYS A 105 -19.23 32.27 -18.15
C LYS A 105 -18.62 33.51 -17.47
N GLU A 106 -17.84 34.29 -18.20
CA GLU A 106 -17.58 35.70 -17.87
C GLU A 106 -17.75 36.53 -19.15
N SER A 107 -19.00 36.77 -19.56
CA SER A 107 -19.43 37.94 -20.34
C SER A 107 -20.90 37.76 -20.72
N GLU A 108 -21.79 38.37 -19.92
CA GLU A 108 -22.95 39.15 -20.37
C GLU A 108 -23.58 39.86 -19.17
#